data_AF-A0A7C4U5A2-F1
#
_entry.id   AF-A0A7C4U5A2-F1
#
_cell.length_a   1.000
_cell.length_b   1.000
_cell.length_c   1.000
_cell.angle_alpha   90.00
_cell.angle_beta   90.00
_cell.angle_gamma   90.00
#
_symmetry.space_group_name_H-M   'P 1'
#
loop_
_entity.id
_entity.type
_entity.pdbx_description
1 polymer ?
#
loop_
_entity_poly.entity_id
_entity_poly.type
_entity_poly.pdbx_seq_one_letter_code
_entity_poly.pdbx_strand_id
1 'polypeptide(L)'
;MPESKTEKYIKELKDRAKKSHVYKEYQLTGINIAEILSDEKHKALYIKLAKQKDNDMLLRLAKNINEKKGIKNKGAYFMYCLLKQNEKPNTDDR
;
A
#
# COMPACT_ATOMS: atom_id res chain seq x y z
N MET A 1 30.36 33.77 -10.36
CA MET A 1 29.30 34.51 -9.65
C MET A 1 28.81 33.64 -8.50
N PRO A 2 28.91 34.05 -7.23
CA PRO A 2 28.39 33.26 -6.11
C PRO A 2 26.85 33.30 -6.13
N GLU A 3 26.21 32.14 -6.08
CA GLU A 3 24.75 31.99 -6.00
C GLU A 3 24.20 32.86 -4.85
N SER A 4 23.13 33.61 -5.11
CA SER A 4 22.54 34.47 -4.08
C SER A 4 21.91 33.62 -2.98
N LYS A 5 21.94 34.09 -1.72
CA LYS A 5 21.35 33.37 -0.57
C LYS A 5 19.90 32.92 -0.82
N THR A 6 19.17 33.68 -1.64
CA THR A 6 17.79 33.40 -2.06
C THR A 6 17.69 32.16 -2.95
N GLU A 7 18.62 31.97 -3.89
CA GLU A 7 18.63 30.81 -4.80
C GLU A 7 18.87 29.50 -4.03
N LYS A 8 19.79 29.55 -3.04
CA LYS A 8 20.06 28.43 -2.15
C LYS A 8 18.84 28.06 -1.29
N TYR A 9 18.13 29.07 -0.78
CA TYR A 9 16.91 28.87 0.02
C TYR A 9 15.77 28.23 -0.81
N ILE A 10 15.53 28.71 -2.03
CA ILE A 10 14.53 28.14 -2.93
C ILE A 10 14.89 26.71 -3.36
N LYS A 11 16.18 26.41 -3.55
CA LYS A 11 16.67 25.06 -3.86
C LYS A 11 16.43 24.10 -2.69
N GLU A 12 16.74 24.51 -1.46
CA GLU A 12 16.46 23.71 -0.27
C GLU A 12 14.96 23.45 -0.08
N LEU A 13 14.11 24.43 -0.34
CA LEU A 13 12.65 24.25 -0.28
C LEU A 13 12.16 23.23 -1.32
N LYS A 14 12.69 23.28 -2.55
CA LYS A 14 12.38 22.28 -3.60
C LYS A 14 12.88 20.87 -3.23
N ASP A 15 14.05 20.76 -2.65
CA ASP A 15 14.61 19.47 -2.21
C ASP A 15 13.85 18.89 -1.01
N ARG A 16 13.39 19.74 -0.08
CA ARG A 16 12.49 19.34 1.02
C ARG A 16 11.11 18.92 0.50
N ALA A 17 10.54 19.65 -0.46
CA ALA A 17 9.27 19.27 -1.09
C ALA A 17 9.38 17.95 -1.86
N LYS A 18 10.54 17.65 -2.46
CA LYS A 18 10.86 16.34 -3.05
C LYS A 18 11.01 15.23 -2.00
N LYS A 19 11.60 15.50 -0.84
CA LYS A 19 11.68 14.53 0.28
C LYS A 19 10.33 14.32 0.96
N SER A 20 9.50 15.36 1.02
CA SER A 20 8.12 15.31 1.48
C SER A 20 7.14 14.88 0.38
N HIS A 21 7.63 14.23 -0.70
CA HIS A 21 6.78 13.58 -1.70
C HIS A 21 5.96 12.48 -1.02
N VAL A 22 4.86 12.93 -0.40
CA VAL A 22 3.55 12.32 -0.36
C VAL A 22 3.61 10.83 -0.10
N TYR A 23 3.38 10.44 1.17
CA TYR A 23 2.78 9.14 1.43
C TYR A 23 1.49 9.08 0.62
N LYS A 24 1.58 8.57 -0.61
CA LYS A 24 0.40 8.38 -1.44
C LYS A 24 -0.46 7.38 -0.69
N GLU A 25 -1.77 7.54 -0.72
CA GLU A 25 -2.70 6.74 0.10
C GLU A 25 -2.47 5.23 -0.06
N TYR A 26 -2.05 4.79 -1.26
CA TYR A 26 -1.67 3.41 -1.53
C TYR A 26 -0.41 2.93 -0.78
N GLN A 27 0.56 3.80 -0.49
CA GLN A 27 1.77 3.44 0.27
C GLN A 27 1.41 3.18 1.72
N LEU A 28 0.64 4.11 2.31
CA LEU A 28 0.13 3.94 3.67
C LEU A 28 -0.75 2.69 3.76
N THR A 29 -1.64 2.50 2.79
CA THR A 29 -2.48 1.30 2.70
C THR A 29 -1.63 0.02 2.62
N GLY A 30 -0.62 -0.01 1.76
CA GLY A 30 0.27 -1.17 1.65
C GLY A 30 1.06 -1.47 2.92
N ILE A 31 1.51 -0.45 3.64
CA ILE A 31 2.17 -0.60 4.94
C ILE A 31 1.19 -1.15 5.97
N ASN A 32 -0.01 -0.56 6.09
CA ASN A 32 -1.04 -1.02 7.00
C ASN A 32 -1.44 -2.47 6.75
N ILE A 33 -1.57 -2.90 5.49
CA ILE A 33 -1.87 -4.30 5.16
C ILE A 33 -0.75 -5.23 5.65
N ALA A 34 0.52 -4.83 5.45
CA ALA A 34 1.66 -5.61 5.91
C ALA A 34 1.67 -5.78 7.44
N GLU A 35 1.36 -4.72 8.18
CA GLU A 35 1.25 -4.73 9.64
C GLU A 35 0.08 -5.61 10.12
N ILE A 36 -1.11 -5.44 9.53
CA ILE A 36 -2.32 -6.23 9.86
C ILE A 36 -2.08 -7.73 9.66
N LEU A 37 -1.35 -8.11 8.61
CA LEU A 37 -1.05 -9.50 8.30
C LEU A 37 0.22 -10.00 9.01
N SER A 38 0.90 -9.14 9.76
CA SER A 38 2.21 -9.41 10.38
C SER A 38 3.24 -9.94 9.37
N ASP A 39 3.27 -9.33 8.18
CA ASP A 39 4.09 -9.74 7.02
C ASP A 39 4.88 -8.56 6.43
N GLU A 40 5.57 -7.81 7.30
CA GLU A 40 6.33 -6.61 6.94
C GLU A 40 7.42 -6.87 5.88
N LYS A 41 7.96 -8.09 5.82
CA LYS A 41 8.95 -8.50 4.82
C LYS A 41 8.44 -8.34 3.38
N HIS A 42 7.13 -8.39 3.17
CA HIS A 42 6.50 -8.21 1.85
C HIS A 42 5.79 -6.86 1.69
N LYS A 43 6.07 -5.85 2.53
CA LYS A 43 5.46 -4.50 2.41
C LYS A 43 5.50 -3.91 1.00
N ALA A 44 6.59 -4.11 0.26
CA ALA A 44 6.73 -3.61 -1.11
C ALA A 44 5.71 -4.24 -2.06
N LEU A 45 5.37 -5.52 -1.86
CA LEU A 45 4.33 -6.22 -2.62
C LEU A 45 2.94 -5.64 -2.30
N TYR A 46 2.63 -5.43 -1.03
CA TYR A 46 1.34 -4.84 -0.61
C TYR A 46 1.16 -3.41 -1.11
N ILE A 47 2.23 -2.60 -1.09
CA ILE A 47 2.23 -1.25 -1.69
C ILE A 47 1.96 -1.34 -3.20
N LYS A 48 2.57 -2.31 -3.90
CA LYS A 48 2.31 -2.52 -5.33
C LYS A 48 0.85 -2.92 -5.60
N LEU A 49 0.27 -3.77 -4.76
CA LEU A 49 -1.14 -4.16 -4.86
C LEU A 49 -2.09 -2.98 -4.64
N ALA A 50 -1.83 -2.16 -3.63
CA ALA A 50 -2.59 -0.95 -3.34
C ALA A 50 -2.51 0.10 -4.47
N LYS A 51 -1.46 0.07 -5.30
CA LYS A 51 -1.41 0.90 -6.52
C LYS A 51 -2.30 0.40 -7.65
N GLN A 52 -2.66 -0.88 -7.64
CA GLN A 52 -3.31 -1.57 -8.77
C GLN A 52 -4.76 -1.93 -8.50
N LYS A 53 -5.17 -1.98 -7.23
CA LYS A 53 -6.49 -2.41 -6.78
C LYS A 53 -7.06 -1.40 -5.81
N ASP A 54 -8.36 -1.54 -5.56
CA ASP A 54 -9.09 -0.72 -4.61
C ASP A 54 -8.53 -0.89 -3.17
N ASN A 55 -8.14 0.23 -2.56
CA ASN A 55 -7.49 0.24 -1.24
C ASN A 55 -8.43 -0.23 -0.13
N ASP A 56 -9.71 0.14 -0.19
CA ASP A 56 -10.70 -0.21 0.82
C ASP A 56 -10.98 -1.71 0.83
N MET A 57 -11.10 -2.32 -0.36
CA MET A 57 -11.25 -3.75 -0.53
C MET A 57 -10.06 -4.51 0.07
N LEU A 58 -8.82 -4.07 -0.23
CA LEU A 58 -7.61 -4.70 0.30
C LEU A 58 -7.54 -4.61 1.83
N LEU A 59 -7.84 -3.44 2.40
CA LEU A 59 -7.86 -3.23 3.86
C LEU A 59 -8.92 -4.08 4.54
N ARG A 60 -10.14 -4.12 4.00
CA ARG A 60 -11.22 -4.97 4.52
C ARG A 60 -10.83 -6.44 4.50
N LEU A 61 -10.23 -6.91 3.39
CA LEU A 61 -9.76 -8.29 3.29
C LEU A 61 -8.67 -8.60 4.33
N ALA A 62 -7.70 -7.70 4.50
CA ALA A 62 -6.63 -7.88 5.49
C ALA A 62 -7.19 -7.96 6.92
N LYS A 63 -8.11 -7.06 7.30
CA LYS A 63 -8.78 -7.06 8.61
C LYS A 63 -9.56 -8.36 8.84
N ASN A 64 -10.36 -8.78 7.86
CA ASN A 64 -11.13 -10.03 7.93
C ASN A 64 -10.23 -11.26 8.13
N ILE A 65 -9.04 -11.28 7.52
CA ILE A 65 -8.08 -12.37 7.69
C ILE A 65 -7.41 -12.30 9.06
N ASN A 66 -7.10 -11.10 9.55
CA ASN A 66 -6.49 -10.92 10.86
C ASN A 66 -7.40 -11.38 12.01
N GLU A 67 -8.71 -11.18 11.89
CA GLU A 67 -9.72 -11.61 12.87
C GLU A 67 -9.94 -13.14 12.89
N LYS A 68 -9.63 -13.84 11.80
CA LYS A 68 -9.78 -15.29 11.71
C LYS A 68 -8.70 -16.01 12.53
N LYS A 69 -9.15 -16.83 13.48
CA LYS A 69 -8.29 -17.70 14.28
C LYS A 69 -7.84 -18.92 13.46
N GLY A 70 -6.64 -19.43 13.76
CA GLY A 70 -6.11 -20.66 13.15
C GLY A 70 -5.33 -20.49 11.84
N ILE A 71 -5.21 -19.26 11.32
CA ILE A 71 -4.40 -18.99 10.13
C ILE A 71 -2.94 -18.81 10.53
N LYS A 72 -2.09 -19.78 10.16
CA LYS A 72 -0.64 -19.74 10.45
C LYS A 72 0.12 -18.70 9.64
N ASN A 73 -0.23 -18.54 8.35
CA ASN A 73 0.41 -17.58 7.45
C ASN A 73 -0.65 -16.67 6.81
N LYS A 74 -0.88 -15.52 7.44
CA LYS A 74 -1.91 -14.56 7.02
C LYS A 74 -1.59 -13.91 5.67
N GLY A 75 -0.32 -13.61 5.39
CA GLY A 75 0.12 -13.04 4.11
C GLY A 75 -0.13 -13.97 2.92
N ALA A 76 0.24 -15.25 3.05
CA ALA A 76 -0.02 -16.24 2.00
C ALA A 76 -1.53 -16.46 1.78
N TYR A 77 -2.30 -16.52 2.87
CA TYR A 77 -3.75 -16.67 2.78
C TYR A 77 -4.43 -15.44 2.14
N PHE A 78 -3.95 -14.24 2.44
CA PHE A 78 -4.39 -13.01 1.79
C PHE A 78 -4.18 -13.05 0.27
N MET A 79 -2.99 -13.47 -0.17
CA MET A 79 -2.70 -13.63 -1.61
C MET A 79 -3.60 -14.66 -2.27
N TYR A 80 -3.85 -15.79 -1.61
CA TYR A 80 -4.78 -16.82 -2.10
C TYR A 80 -6.21 -16.27 -2.26
N CYS A 81 -6.72 -15.53 -1.26
CA CYS A 81 -8.04 -14.91 -1.35
C CYS A 81 -8.13 -13.87 -2.48
N LEU A 82 -7.07 -13.09 -2.70
CA LEU A 82 -7.01 -12.14 -3.82
C LEU A 82 -7.03 -12.82 -5.18
N LEU A 83 -6.31 -13.94 -5.34
CA LEU A 83 -6.31 -14.70 -6.59
C LEU A 83 -7.72 -15.24 -6.88
N LYS A 84 -8.36 -15.86 -5.89
CA LYS A 84 -9.73 -16.38 -5.96
C LYS A 84 -10.78 -15.33 -6.34
N GLN A 85 -10.59 -14.07 -5.93
CA GLN A 85 -11.50 -12.99 -6.31
C GLN A 85 -11.35 -12.58 -7.78
N ASN A 86 -10.14 -12.64 -8.34
CA ASN A 86 -9.93 -12.33 -9.75
C ASN A 86 -10.46 -13.43 -10.69
N GLU A 87 -10.59 -14.66 -10.20
CA GLU A 87 -11.11 -15.81 -10.97
C GLU A 87 -12.64 -15.80 -11.09
N LYS A 88 -13.36 -15.00 -10.31
CA LYS A 88 -14.82 -14.89 -10.49
C LYS A 88 -15.09 -14.08 -11.75
N PRO A 89 -15.78 -14.64 -12.77
CA PRO A 89 -16.24 -13.84 -13.89
C PRO A 89 -17.16 -12.75 -13.35
N ASN A 90 -16.95 -11.53 -13.85
CA ASN A 90 -17.78 -10.37 -13.55
C ASN A 90 -19.22 -10.71 -13.95
N THR A 91 -20.02 -11.11 -12.97
CA THR A 91 -21.43 -11.47 -13.12
C THR A 91 -22.24 -10.34 -12.48
N ASP A 92 -22.04 -9.13 -13.00
CA ASP A 92 -22.99 -8.04 -12.88
C ASP A 92 -23.42 -7.65 -14.30
N ASP A 93 -24.33 -8.46 -14.82
CA ASP A 93 -25.29 -8.08 -15.86
C ASP A 93 -26.66 -8.21 -15.19
N ARG A 94 -27.06 -7.16 -14.45
CA ARG A 94 -28.42 -6.88 -13.98
C ARG A 94 -28.63 -5.39 -13.79
#